data_AF-A0A537IN43-F1
#
_entry.id   AF-A0A537IN43-F1
#
_cell.length_a   1.000
_cell.length_b   1.000
_cell.length_c   1.000
_cell.angle_alpha   90.00
_cell.angle_beta   90.00
_cell.angle_gamma   90.00
#
_symmetry.space_group_name_H-M   'P 1'
#
loop_
_entity.id
_entity.type
_entity.pdbx_description
1 polymer ?
#
loop_
_entity_poly.entity_id
_entity_poly.type
_entity_poly.pdbx_seq_one_letter_code
_entity_poly.pdbx_strand_id
1 'polypeptide(L)'
;MHSHFEQAEWGPAYLAAGVTTVRDCGNEFGYINAIKTSIDSHNGVGPNILKAGIVDGPGDKGLGIVRATTEEEAIRVVNMYKNNGFVQIKIYSSVKPAIVKAICIEAHRLGLTVTGHIPMGMTIQQGVEAGMDQVNHMQYVFSVMKKNKDGSVNLDDSSSIAALNFLKEHKTVIDPTIGVFELAFRNVKDDITVMEPNFYTLPVPTQVLFKNTGMPEVQAKQYKPVYDAMKGLVKTLYDKGIPIVAGTDMGFPGYSVARELELYVEAGLTPLQAIQTATITPARVMKMDQQTGSIRVGKQADLVIIDGDPLSNIRDIRNVSMVIKQGQQYDPGTLHRMVGFAK
;
A
#
# COMPACT_ATOMS: atom_id res chain seq x y z
N MET A 1 -4.16 -0.26 -1.28
CA MET A 1 -3.96 1.05 -0.62
C MET A 1 -2.60 1.65 -0.86
N HIS A 2 -1.53 0.91 -1.06
CA HIS A 2 -0.27 1.51 -1.51
C HIS A 2 0.15 0.85 -2.81
N SER A 3 0.08 1.58 -3.90
CA SER A 3 0.63 1.18 -5.21
C SER A 3 1.37 2.36 -5.82
N HIS A 4 2.27 2.07 -6.75
CA HIS A 4 2.84 3.07 -7.65
C HIS A 4 2.38 2.76 -9.06
N PHE A 5 1.62 3.68 -9.66
CA PHE A 5 1.10 3.52 -11.02
C PHE A 5 2.19 3.90 -12.04
N GLU A 6 3.26 3.12 -12.17
CA GLU A 6 4.43 3.51 -12.97
C GLU A 6 4.22 3.44 -14.48
N GLN A 7 3.19 2.72 -14.94
CA GLN A 7 2.91 2.46 -16.36
C GLN A 7 1.39 2.44 -16.61
N ALA A 8 0.95 2.74 -17.83
CA ALA A 8 -0.48 2.79 -18.17
C ALA A 8 -1.09 1.37 -18.10
N GLU A 9 -0.26 0.38 -18.41
CA GLU A 9 -0.47 -1.06 -18.36
C GLU A 9 -0.85 -1.55 -16.95
N TRP A 10 -0.54 -0.81 -15.90
CA TRP A 10 -0.98 -1.15 -14.55
C TRP A 10 -2.48 -0.98 -14.35
N GLY A 11 -3.16 -0.18 -15.18
CA GLY A 11 -4.61 -0.06 -15.15
C GLY A 11 -5.32 -1.38 -15.44
N PRO A 12 -5.14 -1.96 -16.64
CA PRO A 12 -5.70 -3.27 -16.95
C PRO A 12 -5.18 -4.37 -16.03
N ALA A 13 -3.90 -4.36 -15.65
CA ALA A 13 -3.34 -5.38 -14.74
C ALA A 13 -4.01 -5.36 -13.35
N TYR A 14 -4.22 -4.18 -12.77
CA TYR A 14 -4.92 -4.05 -11.48
C TYR A 14 -6.38 -4.48 -11.59
N LEU A 15 -7.08 -4.11 -12.66
CA LEU A 15 -8.44 -4.60 -12.88
C LEU A 15 -8.47 -6.12 -13.05
N ALA A 16 -7.53 -6.73 -13.79
CA ALA A 16 -7.48 -8.19 -13.95
C ALA A 16 -7.33 -8.92 -12.61
N ALA A 17 -6.70 -8.26 -11.64
CA ALA A 17 -6.53 -8.72 -10.27
C ALA A 17 -7.77 -8.55 -9.37
N GLY A 18 -8.86 -7.98 -9.87
CA GLY A 18 -10.03 -7.62 -9.05
C GLY A 18 -9.89 -6.29 -8.29
N VAL A 19 -8.84 -5.50 -8.53
CA VAL A 19 -8.71 -4.18 -7.88
C VAL A 19 -9.53 -3.17 -8.67
N THR A 20 -10.67 -2.74 -8.12
CA THR A 20 -11.56 -1.74 -8.75
C THR A 20 -11.27 -0.30 -8.33
N THR A 21 -10.59 -0.11 -7.20
CA THR A 21 -10.12 1.19 -6.70
C THR A 21 -8.72 1.05 -6.14
N VAL A 22 -7.83 1.99 -6.47
CA VAL A 22 -6.45 2.00 -6.04
C VAL A 22 -6.10 3.38 -5.47
N ARG A 23 -5.25 3.41 -4.44
CA ARG A 23 -4.55 4.63 -4.04
C ARG A 23 -3.14 4.60 -4.60
N ASP A 24 -2.89 5.47 -5.56
CA ASP A 24 -1.54 5.79 -6.02
C ASP A 24 -0.82 6.62 -4.94
N CYS A 25 0.32 6.11 -4.46
CA CYS A 25 0.95 6.51 -3.21
C CYS A 25 2.19 7.40 -3.43
N GLY A 26 2.08 8.39 -4.31
CA GLY A 26 3.15 9.37 -4.54
C GLY A 26 3.89 9.16 -5.86
N ASN A 27 3.22 9.50 -6.96
CA ASN A 27 3.74 9.37 -8.31
C ASN A 27 4.09 10.76 -8.91
N GLU A 28 4.68 10.78 -10.10
CA GLU A 28 4.94 12.00 -10.85
C GLU A 28 3.61 12.71 -11.16
N PHE A 29 3.57 14.01 -10.87
CA PHE A 29 2.34 14.80 -10.86
C PHE A 29 1.65 14.84 -12.22
N GLY A 30 2.38 15.12 -13.31
CA GLY A 30 1.81 15.21 -14.65
C GLY A 30 1.27 13.86 -15.11
N TYR A 31 2.08 12.81 -14.92
CA TYR A 31 1.78 11.45 -15.31
C TYR A 31 0.50 10.92 -14.66
N ILE A 32 0.40 10.98 -13.32
CA ILE A 32 -0.76 10.40 -12.62
C ILE A 32 -2.06 11.15 -12.93
N ASN A 33 -1.98 12.47 -13.16
CA ASN A 33 -3.11 13.25 -13.62
C ASN A 33 -3.58 12.81 -15.01
N ALA A 34 -2.65 12.58 -15.95
CA ALA A 34 -2.97 12.12 -17.30
C ALA A 34 -3.60 10.71 -17.28
N ILE A 35 -3.03 9.77 -16.53
CA ILE A 35 -3.58 8.41 -16.40
C ILE A 35 -4.99 8.44 -15.80
N LYS A 36 -5.17 9.15 -14.67
CA LYS A 36 -6.49 9.27 -14.05
C LYS A 36 -7.51 9.90 -15.01
N THR A 37 -7.13 10.96 -15.72
CA THR A 37 -8.02 11.63 -16.69
C THR A 37 -8.44 10.67 -17.81
N SER A 38 -7.49 9.87 -18.32
CA SER A 38 -7.77 8.85 -19.34
C SER A 38 -8.79 7.82 -18.85
N ILE A 39 -8.62 7.30 -17.64
CA ILE A 39 -9.54 6.31 -17.04
C ILE A 39 -10.91 6.93 -16.72
N ASP A 40 -10.94 8.11 -16.10
CA ASP A 40 -12.18 8.80 -15.71
C ASP A 40 -12.99 9.23 -16.94
N SER A 41 -12.33 9.47 -18.10
CA SER A 41 -12.99 9.80 -19.37
C SER A 41 -13.32 8.58 -20.25
N HIS A 42 -13.14 7.36 -19.72
CA HIS A 42 -13.37 6.09 -20.42
C HIS A 42 -12.49 5.86 -21.67
N ASN A 43 -11.43 6.64 -21.86
CA ASN A 43 -10.43 6.42 -22.91
C ASN A 43 -9.34 5.43 -22.48
N GLY A 44 -9.13 5.29 -21.17
CA GLY A 44 -8.23 4.33 -20.55
C GLY A 44 -8.99 3.26 -19.77
N VAL A 45 -8.34 2.12 -19.55
CA VAL A 45 -8.89 1.00 -18.78
C VAL A 45 -8.12 0.89 -17.47
N GLY A 46 -8.83 0.93 -16.34
CA GLY A 46 -8.21 0.80 -15.01
C GLY A 46 -9.15 1.02 -13.83
N PRO A 47 -8.65 0.82 -12.60
CA PRO A 47 -9.39 1.10 -11.38
C PRO A 47 -9.66 2.59 -11.21
N ASN A 48 -10.59 2.93 -10.31
CA ASN A 48 -10.70 4.30 -9.80
C ASN A 48 -9.39 4.66 -9.08
N ILE A 49 -8.78 5.78 -9.43
CA ILE A 49 -7.51 6.23 -8.80
C ILE A 49 -7.80 7.30 -7.75
N LEU A 50 -7.42 7.02 -6.51
CA LEU A 50 -7.20 8.00 -5.45
C LEU A 50 -5.74 8.43 -5.49
N LYS A 51 -5.47 9.74 -5.59
CA LYS A 51 -4.10 10.25 -5.70
C LYS A 51 -3.61 10.77 -4.36
N ALA A 52 -2.46 10.27 -3.90
CA ALA A 52 -1.71 10.84 -2.80
C ALA A 52 -0.49 11.61 -3.34
N GLY A 53 -0.42 12.91 -3.07
CA GLY A 53 0.59 13.80 -3.65
C GLY A 53 1.89 13.73 -2.88
N ILE A 54 3.00 13.35 -3.53
CA ILE A 54 4.29 13.20 -2.85
C ILE A 54 4.95 14.56 -2.55
N VAL A 55 5.47 14.69 -1.33
CA VAL A 55 6.28 15.83 -0.89
C VAL A 55 7.53 15.30 -0.24
N ASP A 56 8.68 15.83 -0.65
CA ASP A 56 9.96 15.43 -0.09
C ASP A 56 10.94 16.60 0.11
N GLY A 57 12.06 16.37 0.79
CA GLY A 57 13.15 17.33 0.93
C GLY A 57 14.22 17.17 -0.16
N PRO A 58 15.14 18.14 -0.31
CA PRO A 58 16.23 18.06 -1.29
C PRO A 58 17.31 17.03 -0.90
N GLY A 59 18.14 16.66 -1.88
CA GLY A 59 19.32 15.80 -1.70
C GLY A 59 19.26 14.49 -2.49
N ASP A 60 20.37 13.75 -2.51
CA ASP A 60 20.53 12.52 -3.32
C ASP A 60 19.58 11.39 -2.94
N LYS A 61 19.03 11.44 -1.72
CA LYS A 61 18.03 10.48 -1.23
C LYS A 61 16.59 10.97 -1.41
N GLY A 62 16.41 12.18 -1.93
CA GLY A 62 15.11 12.78 -2.11
C GLY A 62 14.40 12.24 -3.34
N LEU A 63 13.16 11.80 -3.21
CA LEU A 63 12.32 11.27 -4.28
C LEU A 63 11.49 12.36 -4.96
N GLY A 64 11.30 12.25 -6.28
CA GLY A 64 10.48 13.16 -7.07
C GLY A 64 11.08 14.57 -7.25
N ILE A 65 10.26 15.52 -7.70
CA ILE A 65 10.70 16.92 -7.94
C ILE A 65 9.94 17.94 -7.08
N VAL A 66 8.84 17.53 -6.43
CA VAL A 66 8.03 18.41 -5.59
C VAL A 66 8.63 18.46 -4.19
N ARG A 67 9.15 19.63 -3.81
CA ARG A 67 9.87 19.82 -2.55
C ARG A 67 9.18 20.81 -1.61
N ALA A 68 9.36 20.60 -0.31
CA ALA A 68 9.02 21.58 0.72
C ALA A 68 10.11 21.68 1.79
N THR A 69 10.68 22.88 1.93
CA THR A 69 11.76 23.20 2.88
C THR A 69 11.42 24.35 3.83
N THR A 70 10.35 25.09 3.53
CA THR A 70 9.74 26.11 4.42
C THR A 70 8.26 25.85 4.63
N GLU A 71 7.65 26.51 5.61
CA GLU A 71 6.20 26.44 5.85
C GLU A 71 5.40 26.98 4.66
N GLU A 72 5.85 28.08 4.05
CA GLU A 72 5.19 28.64 2.87
C GLU A 72 5.26 27.69 1.67
N GLU A 73 6.37 26.96 1.50
CA GLU A 73 6.49 25.91 0.48
C GLU A 73 5.54 24.75 0.76
N ALA A 74 5.48 24.28 2.01
CA ALA A 74 4.54 23.24 2.41
C ALA A 74 3.10 23.64 2.07
N ILE A 75 2.70 24.86 2.42
CA ILE A 75 1.37 25.38 2.11
C ILE A 75 1.13 25.40 0.60
N ARG A 76 2.05 25.96 -0.19
CA ARG A 76 1.90 26.02 -1.66
C ARG A 76 1.75 24.64 -2.29
N VAL A 77 2.58 23.67 -1.87
CA VAL A 77 2.57 22.32 -2.41
C VAL A 77 1.26 21.58 -2.06
N VAL A 78 0.79 21.69 -0.82
CA VAL A 78 -0.47 21.05 -0.42
C VAL A 78 -1.66 21.67 -1.18
N ASN A 79 -1.69 23.00 -1.35
CA ASN A 79 -2.71 23.67 -2.18
C ASN A 79 -2.65 23.22 -3.64
N MET A 80 -1.46 23.10 -4.22
CA MET A 80 -1.29 22.60 -5.60
C MET A 80 -1.92 21.21 -5.75
N TYR A 81 -1.64 20.28 -4.84
CA TYR A 81 -2.23 18.94 -4.87
C TYR A 81 -3.75 18.97 -4.69
N LYS A 82 -4.25 19.73 -3.71
CA LYS A 82 -5.71 19.89 -3.48
C LYS A 82 -6.42 20.41 -4.73
N ASN A 83 -5.89 21.46 -5.35
CA ASN A 83 -6.46 22.10 -6.53
C ASN A 83 -6.47 21.19 -7.76
N ASN A 84 -5.67 20.12 -7.74
CA ASN A 84 -5.62 19.11 -8.81
C ASN A 84 -6.32 17.80 -8.40
N GLY A 85 -7.21 17.84 -7.41
CA GLY A 85 -8.06 16.69 -7.05
C GLY A 85 -7.32 15.55 -6.37
N PHE A 86 -6.16 15.80 -5.76
CA PHE A 86 -5.54 14.85 -4.84
C PHE A 86 -6.33 14.84 -3.53
N VAL A 87 -6.42 13.67 -2.89
CA VAL A 87 -7.23 13.44 -1.68
C VAL A 87 -6.38 13.16 -0.45
N GLN A 88 -5.06 13.05 -0.62
CA GLN A 88 -4.10 12.77 0.43
C GLN A 88 -2.74 13.35 0.06
N ILE A 89 -1.91 13.63 1.06
CA ILE A 89 -0.49 13.99 0.89
C ILE A 89 0.38 12.82 1.35
N LYS A 90 1.39 12.48 0.56
CA LYS A 90 2.42 11.49 0.88
C LYS A 90 3.70 12.21 1.30
N ILE A 91 4.06 12.10 2.58
CA ILE A 91 5.37 12.58 3.08
C ILE A 91 6.43 11.50 2.81
N TYR A 92 7.60 11.91 2.33
CA TYR A 92 8.74 11.04 2.09
C TYR A 92 9.95 11.36 2.99
N SER A 93 10.98 10.52 2.93
CA SER A 93 12.01 10.39 3.96
C SER A 93 12.89 11.63 4.18
N SER A 94 13.06 12.50 3.17
CA SER A 94 13.96 13.65 3.22
C SER A 94 13.29 14.95 3.66
N VAL A 95 11.96 14.98 3.87
CA VAL A 95 11.29 16.13 4.50
C VAL A 95 11.91 16.39 5.88
N LYS A 96 12.29 17.63 6.17
CA LYS A 96 12.86 17.97 7.48
C LYS A 96 11.77 17.89 8.57
N PRO A 97 12.09 17.42 9.79
CA PRO A 97 11.11 17.31 10.88
C PRO A 97 10.30 18.59 11.15
N ALA A 98 10.94 19.75 11.03
CA ALA A 98 10.30 21.05 11.23
C ALA A 98 9.17 21.37 10.22
N ILE A 99 9.14 20.70 9.06
CA ILE A 99 8.18 20.96 7.98
C ILE A 99 6.97 20.02 8.03
N VAL A 100 7.12 18.85 8.65
CA VAL A 100 6.06 17.82 8.70
C VAL A 100 4.75 18.37 9.27
N LYS A 101 4.83 19.08 10.40
CA LYS A 101 3.64 19.65 11.05
C LYS A 101 2.94 20.69 10.17
N ALA A 102 3.68 21.51 9.44
CA ALA A 102 3.10 22.50 8.51
C ALA A 102 2.34 21.81 7.37
N ILE A 103 2.90 20.74 6.80
CA ILE A 103 2.22 19.92 5.77
C ILE A 103 0.92 19.35 6.33
N CYS A 104 0.94 18.76 7.53
CA CYS A 104 -0.23 18.15 8.14
C CYS A 104 -1.33 19.17 8.45
N ILE A 105 -0.98 20.31 9.06
CA ILE A 105 -1.93 21.38 9.36
C ILE A 105 -2.64 21.84 8.08
N GLU A 106 -1.89 22.12 7.02
CA GLU A 106 -2.50 22.59 5.78
C GLU A 106 -3.34 21.50 5.09
N ALA A 107 -2.87 20.25 5.09
CA ALA A 107 -3.60 19.13 4.51
C ALA A 107 -4.95 18.97 5.21
N HIS A 108 -4.98 18.95 6.54
CA HIS A 108 -6.20 18.85 7.33
C HIS A 108 -7.11 20.06 7.15
N ARG A 109 -6.57 21.29 7.07
CA ARG A 109 -7.35 22.51 6.77
C ARG A 109 -8.12 22.40 5.46
N LEU A 110 -7.54 21.72 4.46
CA LEU A 110 -8.15 21.49 3.14
C LEU A 110 -8.95 20.17 3.06
N GLY A 111 -9.12 19.48 4.19
CA GLY A 111 -9.85 18.21 4.28
C GLY A 111 -9.14 17.01 3.65
N LEU A 112 -7.84 17.12 3.39
CA LEU A 112 -6.98 16.00 3.00
C LEU A 112 -6.53 15.22 4.24
N THR A 113 -6.04 14.00 4.04
CA THR A 113 -5.27 13.26 5.05
C THR A 113 -3.79 13.23 4.66
N VAL A 114 -2.94 12.74 5.56
CA VAL A 114 -1.50 12.58 5.35
C VAL A 114 -1.10 11.12 5.58
N THR A 115 -0.43 10.54 4.59
CA THR A 115 0.22 9.23 4.66
C THR A 115 1.71 9.41 4.43
N GLY A 116 2.55 8.44 4.75
CA GLY A 116 3.96 8.64 4.47
C GLY A 116 4.92 7.63 5.02
N HIS A 117 6.16 7.86 4.63
CA HIS A 117 7.29 7.49 5.45
C HIS A 117 7.34 8.37 6.67
N ILE A 118 7.90 7.85 7.76
CA ILE A 118 8.39 8.72 8.83
C ILE A 118 9.72 9.33 8.38
N PRO A 119 9.85 10.67 8.32
CA PRO A 119 11.07 11.29 7.83
C PRO A 119 12.30 10.99 8.69
N MET A 120 13.47 11.11 8.07
CA MET A 120 14.74 10.90 8.76
C MET A 120 14.88 11.87 9.95
N GLY A 121 15.25 11.31 11.11
CA GLY A 121 15.37 12.08 12.35
C GLY A 121 14.06 12.20 13.15
N MET A 122 12.99 11.51 12.74
CA MET A 122 11.75 11.40 13.51
C MET A 122 11.46 9.95 13.93
N THR A 123 10.78 9.80 15.06
CA THR A 123 10.09 8.55 15.42
C THR A 123 8.69 8.52 14.82
N ILE A 124 8.07 7.34 14.76
CA ILE A 124 6.67 7.22 14.34
C ILE A 124 5.73 8.05 15.23
N GLN A 125 6.02 8.13 16.54
CA GLN A 125 5.24 8.95 17.47
C GLN A 125 5.29 10.43 17.09
N GLN A 126 6.48 10.96 16.80
CA GLN A 126 6.63 12.36 16.40
C GLN A 126 5.91 12.65 15.07
N GLY A 127 5.92 11.72 14.11
CA GLY A 127 5.20 11.88 12.85
C GLY A 127 3.68 11.92 13.06
N VAL A 128 3.15 11.01 13.88
CA VAL A 128 1.73 10.96 14.22
C VAL A 128 1.30 12.18 15.05
N GLU A 129 2.10 12.62 16.02
CA GLU A 129 1.87 13.85 16.79
C GLU A 129 1.89 15.11 15.93
N ALA A 130 2.70 15.11 14.87
CA ALA A 130 2.71 16.19 13.88
C ALA A 130 1.45 16.21 13.01
N GLY A 131 0.64 15.14 13.00
CA GLY A 131 -0.63 15.04 12.30
C GLY A 131 -0.67 14.03 11.15
N MET A 132 0.29 13.10 11.05
CA MET A 132 0.20 12.03 10.06
C MET A 132 -0.94 11.06 10.42
N ASP A 133 -1.90 10.89 9.52
CA ASP A 133 -3.04 9.97 9.70
C ASP A 133 -2.67 8.50 9.47
N GLN A 134 -1.74 8.27 8.53
CA GLN A 134 -1.31 6.93 8.13
C GLN A 134 0.21 6.82 8.00
N VAL A 135 0.73 5.63 8.27
CA VAL A 135 2.15 5.31 8.12
C VAL A 135 2.29 4.13 7.16
N ASN A 136 3.12 4.31 6.14
CA ASN A 136 3.40 3.28 5.16
C ASN A 136 4.65 2.52 5.56
N HIS A 137 4.60 1.20 5.40
CA HIS A 137 5.61 0.21 5.70
C HIS A 137 5.71 -0.18 7.17
N MET A 138 5.64 -1.49 7.41
CA MET A 138 5.74 -2.10 8.73
C MET A 138 7.04 -1.75 9.47
N GLN A 139 8.11 -1.40 8.74
CA GLN A 139 9.42 -1.09 9.32
C GLN A 139 9.39 0.05 10.34
N TYR A 140 8.48 1.03 10.20
CA TYR A 140 8.37 2.16 11.13
C TYR A 140 7.70 1.79 12.44
N VAL A 141 6.77 0.83 12.41
CA VAL A 141 6.23 0.22 13.63
C VAL A 141 7.31 -0.65 14.24
N PHE A 142 7.90 -1.55 13.45
CA PHE A 142 8.93 -2.48 13.90
C PHE A 142 10.11 -1.76 14.56
N SER A 143 10.57 -0.62 14.02
CA SER A 143 11.74 0.10 14.54
C SER A 143 11.59 0.57 15.99
N VAL A 144 10.37 0.93 16.42
CA VAL A 144 10.10 1.39 17.79
C VAL A 144 9.74 0.29 18.77
N MET A 145 9.53 -0.94 18.31
CA MET A 145 9.27 -2.08 19.20
C MET A 145 10.53 -2.52 19.93
N LYS A 146 10.40 -3.06 21.15
CA LYS A 146 11.51 -3.76 21.80
C LYS A 146 11.75 -5.11 21.12
N LYS A 147 13.01 -5.49 20.92
CA LYS A 147 13.42 -6.79 20.39
C LYS A 147 14.03 -7.67 21.48
N ASN A 148 13.72 -8.95 21.45
CA ASN A 148 14.38 -10.01 22.20
C ASN A 148 15.77 -10.30 21.61
N LYS A 149 16.57 -11.11 22.30
CA LYS A 149 17.92 -11.51 21.82
C LYS A 149 17.89 -12.29 20.51
N ASP A 150 16.79 -12.98 20.24
CA ASP A 150 16.56 -13.76 19.00
C ASP A 150 16.01 -12.90 17.85
N GLY A 151 15.82 -11.59 18.05
CA GLY A 151 15.29 -10.67 17.05
C GLY A 151 13.76 -10.60 16.98
N SER A 152 13.03 -11.46 17.70
CA SER A 152 11.57 -11.35 17.81
C SER A 152 11.14 -10.09 18.55
N VAL A 153 9.92 -9.62 18.31
CA VAL A 153 9.37 -8.48 19.06
C VAL A 153 8.96 -8.93 20.46
N ASN A 154 9.44 -8.23 21.48
CA ASN A 154 8.96 -8.38 22.85
C ASN A 154 7.68 -7.56 23.03
N LEU A 155 6.52 -8.22 23.00
CA LEU A 155 5.21 -7.57 23.12
C LEU A 155 4.81 -7.26 24.57
N ASP A 156 5.51 -7.85 25.55
CA ASP A 156 5.27 -7.63 26.98
C ASP A 156 6.11 -6.47 27.55
N ASP A 157 7.11 -6.01 26.78
CA ASP A 157 7.93 -4.86 27.17
C ASP A 157 7.09 -3.58 27.21
N SER A 158 7.27 -2.80 28.28
CA SER A 158 6.53 -1.55 28.49
C SER A 158 6.63 -0.55 27.33
N SER A 159 7.76 -0.48 26.62
CA SER A 159 7.93 0.40 25.46
C SER A 159 7.15 -0.06 24.23
N SER A 160 7.11 -1.38 24.00
CA SER A 160 6.28 -1.99 22.95
C SER A 160 4.79 -1.76 23.22
N ILE A 161 4.35 -1.96 24.46
CA ILE A 161 2.96 -1.73 24.88
C ILE A 161 2.60 -0.25 24.69
N ALA A 162 3.47 0.66 25.13
CA ALA A 162 3.25 2.10 24.98
C ALA A 162 3.16 2.51 23.50
N ALA A 163 4.04 2.00 22.63
CA ALA A 163 4.00 2.29 21.19
C ALA A 163 2.69 1.81 20.55
N LEU A 164 2.23 0.60 20.88
CA LEU A 164 0.97 0.06 20.35
C LEU A 164 -0.25 0.84 20.85
N ASN A 165 -0.29 1.19 22.15
CA ASN A 165 -1.37 1.99 22.73
C ASN A 165 -1.42 3.38 22.08
N PHE A 166 -0.26 4.01 21.90
CA PHE A 166 -0.16 5.30 21.22
C PHE A 166 -0.76 5.25 19.80
N LEU A 167 -0.38 4.27 18.97
CA LEU A 167 -0.93 4.14 17.61
C LEU A 167 -2.45 3.91 17.62
N LYS A 168 -2.94 3.13 18.59
CA LYS A 168 -4.38 2.87 18.76
C LYS A 168 -5.14 4.13 19.17
N GLU A 169 -4.65 4.86 20.16
CA GLU A 169 -5.29 6.07 20.70
C GLU A 169 -5.36 7.17 19.64
N HIS A 170 -4.31 7.31 18.83
CA HIS A 170 -4.25 8.23 17.70
C HIS A 170 -4.99 7.73 16.46
N LYS A 171 -5.54 6.50 16.48
CA LYS A 171 -6.21 5.85 15.35
C LYS A 171 -5.35 5.83 14.08
N THR A 172 -4.04 5.72 14.26
CA THR A 172 -3.08 5.71 13.15
C THR A 172 -3.34 4.50 12.26
N VAL A 173 -3.50 4.73 10.97
CA VAL A 173 -3.67 3.64 9.99
C VAL A 173 -2.29 3.15 9.57
N ILE A 174 -2.10 1.83 9.56
CA ILE A 174 -0.86 1.21 9.09
C ILE A 174 -1.14 0.54 7.74
N ASP A 175 -0.27 0.82 6.77
CA ASP A 175 -0.15 0.08 5.52
C ASP A 175 1.14 -0.75 5.59
N PRO A 176 1.09 -2.04 5.95
CA PRO A 176 2.27 -2.84 6.26
C PRO A 176 3.23 -3.10 5.09
N THR A 177 2.68 -3.23 3.87
CA THR A 177 3.37 -3.67 2.65
C THR A 177 4.29 -4.88 2.87
N ILE A 178 3.82 -5.95 3.53
CA ILE A 178 4.67 -7.10 3.88
C ILE A 178 5.22 -7.80 2.63
N GLY A 179 4.49 -7.81 1.53
CA GLY A 179 4.89 -8.42 0.26
C GLY A 179 6.14 -7.79 -0.36
N VAL A 180 6.32 -6.46 -0.27
CA VAL A 180 7.55 -5.82 -0.77
C VAL A 180 8.75 -6.17 0.13
N PHE A 181 8.54 -6.36 1.43
CA PHE A 181 9.59 -6.86 2.34
C PHE A 181 9.91 -8.33 2.08
N GLU A 182 8.91 -9.16 1.77
CA GLU A 182 9.14 -10.55 1.35
C GLU A 182 10.03 -10.59 0.10
N LEU A 183 9.72 -9.72 -0.87
CA LEU A 183 10.47 -9.62 -2.13
C LEU A 183 11.88 -9.05 -1.90
N ALA A 184 12.03 -8.05 -1.03
CA ALA A 184 13.32 -7.43 -0.77
C ALA A 184 14.25 -8.34 0.05
N PHE A 185 13.71 -9.17 0.96
CA PHE A 185 14.49 -9.99 1.88
C PHE A 185 14.62 -11.46 1.46
N ARG A 186 14.00 -11.87 0.35
CA ARG A 186 14.22 -13.22 -0.21
C ARG A 186 15.67 -13.43 -0.66
N ASN A 187 16.07 -14.69 -0.75
CA ASN A 187 17.25 -15.05 -1.52
C ASN A 187 16.91 -15.03 -3.02
N VAL A 188 17.70 -14.30 -3.82
CA VAL A 188 17.49 -14.18 -5.27
C VAL A 188 17.58 -15.52 -6.03
N LYS A 189 18.19 -16.55 -5.41
CA LYS A 189 18.25 -17.90 -5.98
C LYS A 189 17.03 -18.77 -5.67
N ASP A 190 16.19 -18.36 -4.72
CA ASP A 190 14.99 -19.12 -4.41
C ASP A 190 14.03 -19.07 -5.60
N ASP A 191 13.13 -20.04 -5.69
CA ASP A 191 12.07 -20.02 -6.69
C ASP A 191 11.11 -18.85 -6.41
N ILE A 192 10.94 -17.96 -7.39
CA ILE A 192 10.07 -16.78 -7.26
C ILE A 192 8.59 -17.15 -7.39
N THR A 193 8.28 -18.33 -7.95
CA THR A 193 6.91 -18.81 -8.11
C THR A 193 6.25 -19.20 -6.77
N VAL A 194 7.05 -19.38 -5.72
CA VAL A 194 6.56 -19.54 -4.34
C VAL A 194 5.79 -18.29 -3.89
N MET A 195 6.27 -17.10 -4.26
CA MET A 195 5.60 -15.83 -3.98
C MET A 195 4.48 -15.56 -4.97
N GLU A 196 4.75 -15.80 -6.26
CA GLU A 196 3.80 -15.56 -7.34
C GLU A 196 3.72 -16.75 -8.31
N PRO A 197 2.75 -17.65 -8.15
CA PRO A 197 2.61 -18.84 -9.01
C PRO A 197 2.49 -18.51 -10.51
N ASN A 198 1.93 -17.34 -10.86
CA ASN A 198 1.80 -16.90 -12.24
C ASN A 198 2.96 -15.99 -12.69
N PHE A 199 4.12 -16.01 -12.00
CA PHE A 199 5.22 -15.08 -12.25
C PHE A 199 5.65 -15.04 -13.73
N TYR A 200 5.76 -16.20 -14.37
CA TYR A 200 6.19 -16.30 -15.76
C TYR A 200 5.15 -15.83 -16.78
N THR A 201 3.96 -15.43 -16.32
CA THR A 201 2.97 -14.73 -17.16
C THR A 201 3.21 -13.24 -17.24
N LEU A 202 4.03 -12.64 -16.35
CA LEU A 202 4.38 -11.21 -16.40
C LEU A 202 5.13 -10.86 -17.71
N PRO A 203 5.12 -9.60 -18.16
CA PRO A 203 5.97 -9.16 -19.26
C PRO A 203 7.46 -9.43 -18.98
N VAL A 204 8.23 -9.83 -20.00
CA VAL A 204 9.64 -10.24 -19.84
C VAL A 204 10.51 -9.20 -19.11
N PRO A 205 10.44 -7.89 -19.39
CA PRO A 205 11.22 -6.90 -18.64
C PRO A 205 10.91 -6.90 -17.14
N THR A 206 9.64 -7.07 -16.79
CA THR A 206 9.16 -7.17 -15.40
C THR A 206 9.65 -8.45 -14.73
N GLN A 207 9.69 -9.57 -15.47
CA GLN A 207 10.29 -10.81 -14.95
C GLN A 207 11.78 -10.63 -14.63
N VAL A 208 12.54 -9.97 -15.51
CA VAL A 208 13.97 -9.72 -15.30
C VAL A 208 14.19 -8.86 -14.05
N LEU A 209 13.41 -7.79 -13.87
CA LEU A 209 13.49 -6.93 -12.69
C LEU A 209 13.31 -7.74 -11.40
N PHE A 210 12.19 -8.46 -11.28
CA PHE A 210 11.84 -9.14 -10.04
C PHE A 210 12.66 -10.38 -9.75
N LYS A 211 13.10 -11.13 -10.78
CA LYS A 211 14.03 -12.25 -10.59
C LYS A 211 15.35 -11.81 -9.97
N ASN A 212 15.76 -10.56 -10.23
CA ASN A 212 16.98 -9.97 -9.66
C ASN A 212 16.74 -9.14 -8.40
N THR A 213 15.49 -9.03 -7.93
CA THR A 213 15.15 -8.30 -6.70
C THR A 213 15.23 -9.23 -5.50
N GLY A 214 15.94 -8.81 -4.46
CA GLY A 214 16.17 -9.57 -3.24
C GLY A 214 17.60 -9.42 -2.76
N MET A 215 18.08 -10.39 -2.00
CA MET A 215 19.41 -10.39 -1.41
C MET A 215 20.21 -11.65 -1.74
N PRO A 216 21.54 -11.60 -1.67
CA PRO A 216 22.36 -12.81 -1.63
C PRO A 216 21.99 -13.70 -0.44
N GLU A 217 22.13 -15.02 -0.60
CA GLU A 217 21.70 -16.04 0.38
C GLU A 217 22.10 -15.75 1.84
N VAL A 218 23.34 -15.33 2.08
CA VAL A 218 23.84 -15.03 3.44
C VAL A 218 23.06 -13.88 4.07
N GLN A 219 22.81 -12.81 3.31
CA GLN A 219 22.02 -11.67 3.79
C GLN A 219 20.55 -12.06 3.97
N ALA A 220 19.95 -12.77 3.01
CA ALA A 220 18.56 -13.23 3.12
C ALA A 220 18.33 -14.06 4.41
N LYS A 221 19.25 -14.97 4.75
CA LYS A 221 19.21 -15.74 6.01
C LYS A 221 19.29 -14.85 7.25
N GLN A 222 20.09 -13.77 7.21
CA GLN A 222 20.20 -12.81 8.31
C GLN A 222 18.94 -11.95 8.49
N TYR A 223 18.28 -11.58 7.39
CA TYR A 223 17.05 -10.77 7.43
C TYR A 223 15.78 -11.58 7.65
N LYS A 224 15.82 -12.91 7.50
CA LYS A 224 14.64 -13.78 7.71
C LYS A 224 13.96 -13.60 9.07
N PRO A 225 14.66 -13.54 10.22
CA PRO A 225 14.01 -13.28 11.51
C PRO A 225 13.39 -11.88 11.61
N VAL A 226 14.02 -10.87 10.98
CA VAL A 226 13.48 -9.50 10.92
C VAL A 226 12.18 -9.47 10.12
N TYR A 227 12.17 -10.13 8.96
CA TYR A 227 10.98 -10.29 8.13
C TYR A 227 9.84 -10.99 8.89
N ASP A 228 10.14 -12.12 9.55
CA ASP A 228 9.15 -12.87 10.31
C ASP A 228 8.56 -12.05 11.46
N ALA A 229 9.40 -11.28 12.15
CA ALA A 229 8.96 -10.36 13.20
C ALA A 229 8.08 -9.22 12.66
N MET A 230 8.42 -8.64 11.50
CA MET A 230 7.59 -7.64 10.81
C MET A 230 6.25 -8.23 10.38
N LYS A 231 6.23 -9.43 9.78
CA LYS A 231 5.00 -10.12 9.39
C LYS A 231 4.11 -10.40 10.60
N GLY A 232 4.67 -10.91 11.70
CA GLY A 232 3.94 -11.20 12.94
C GLY A 232 3.29 -9.98 13.59
N LEU A 233 3.82 -8.77 13.38
CA LEU A 233 3.20 -7.54 13.87
C LEU A 233 1.84 -7.25 13.23
N VAL A 234 1.54 -7.77 12.03
CA VAL A 234 0.23 -7.58 11.39
C VAL A 234 -0.90 -8.05 12.30
N LYS A 235 -0.81 -9.28 12.82
CA LYS A 235 -1.83 -9.83 13.72
C LYS A 235 -1.91 -9.04 15.03
N THR A 236 -0.76 -8.69 15.60
CA THR A 236 -0.69 -7.89 16.83
C THR A 236 -1.40 -6.54 16.67
N LEU A 237 -1.12 -5.82 15.59
CA LEU A 237 -1.74 -4.53 15.31
C LEU A 237 -3.26 -4.68 15.13
N TYR A 238 -3.68 -5.69 14.36
CA TYR A 238 -5.09 -5.97 14.10
C TYR A 238 -5.85 -6.29 15.40
N ASP A 239 -5.32 -7.18 16.24
CA ASP A 239 -5.93 -7.58 17.51
C ASP A 239 -6.05 -6.43 18.51
N LYS A 240 -5.11 -5.48 18.48
CA LYS A 240 -5.20 -4.28 19.32
C LYS A 240 -6.16 -3.23 18.78
N GLY A 241 -6.72 -3.43 17.59
CA GLY A 241 -7.68 -2.52 16.95
C GLY A 241 -7.02 -1.35 16.23
N ILE A 242 -5.74 -1.47 15.88
CA ILE A 242 -5.04 -0.49 15.04
C ILE A 242 -5.44 -0.77 13.58
N PRO A 243 -5.99 0.21 12.84
CA PRO A 243 -6.44 -0.04 11.47
C PRO A 243 -5.29 -0.49 10.55
N ILE A 244 -5.50 -1.60 9.85
CA ILE A 244 -4.59 -2.10 8.81
C ILE A 244 -5.27 -2.05 7.46
N VAL A 245 -4.57 -1.53 6.46
CA VAL A 245 -5.00 -1.57 5.07
C VAL A 245 -4.00 -2.33 4.20
N ALA A 246 -4.49 -3.11 3.24
CA ALA A 246 -3.64 -3.84 2.31
C ALA A 246 -3.03 -2.90 1.27
N GLY A 247 -1.71 -2.85 1.20
CA GLY A 247 -0.93 -2.16 0.18
C GLY A 247 0.26 -3.01 -0.25
N THR A 248 0.75 -2.77 -1.46
CA THR A 248 1.70 -3.66 -2.14
C THR A 248 3.00 -2.97 -2.52
N ASP A 249 3.03 -1.64 -2.48
CA ASP A 249 4.15 -0.83 -2.95
C ASP A 249 4.52 -1.16 -4.41
N MET A 250 5.82 -1.25 -4.73
CA MET A 250 6.37 -1.67 -6.03
C MET A 250 6.44 -3.20 -6.19
N GLY A 251 5.39 -3.92 -5.78
CA GLY A 251 5.27 -5.37 -5.97
C GLY A 251 4.93 -5.77 -7.41
N PHE A 252 4.71 -7.07 -7.63
CA PHE A 252 4.20 -7.61 -8.89
C PHE A 252 2.87 -6.94 -9.28
N PRO A 253 2.83 -6.13 -10.34
CA PRO A 253 1.63 -5.39 -10.70
C PRO A 253 0.52 -6.37 -11.09
N GLY A 254 -0.68 -6.14 -10.54
CA GLY A 254 -1.82 -7.04 -10.73
C GLY A 254 -1.75 -8.35 -9.93
N TYR A 255 -0.68 -8.63 -9.20
CA TYR A 255 -0.52 -9.91 -8.49
C TYR A 255 -0.24 -9.76 -6.99
N SER A 256 0.47 -8.70 -6.59
CA SER A 256 0.93 -8.57 -5.20
C SER A 256 -0.17 -8.42 -4.16
N VAL A 257 -1.36 -7.93 -4.50
CA VAL A 257 -2.43 -7.75 -3.49
C VAL A 257 -2.91 -9.10 -2.97
N ALA A 258 -2.99 -10.12 -3.83
CA ALA A 258 -3.32 -11.47 -3.41
C ALA A 258 -2.26 -12.02 -2.45
N ARG A 259 -0.97 -11.83 -2.76
CA ARG A 259 0.11 -12.26 -1.86
C ARG A 259 0.09 -11.50 -0.54
N GLU A 260 -0.20 -10.19 -0.54
CA GLU A 260 -0.33 -9.39 0.69
C GLU A 260 -1.42 -9.97 1.63
N LEU A 261 -2.56 -10.36 1.07
CA LEU A 261 -3.66 -10.97 1.85
C LEU A 261 -3.30 -12.37 2.35
N GLU A 262 -2.63 -13.19 1.54
CA GLU A 262 -2.08 -14.48 1.99
C GLU A 262 -1.12 -14.29 3.18
N LEU A 263 -0.23 -13.30 3.10
CA LEU A 263 0.73 -12.99 4.16
C LEU A 263 0.04 -12.52 5.44
N TYR A 264 -1.10 -11.84 5.35
CA TYR A 264 -1.90 -11.46 6.51
C TYR A 264 -2.54 -12.67 7.18
N VAL A 265 -3.02 -13.64 6.38
CA VAL A 265 -3.51 -14.92 6.90
C VAL A 265 -2.38 -15.74 7.52
N GLU A 266 -1.21 -15.80 6.88
CA GLU A 266 -0.02 -16.43 7.45
C GLU A 266 0.42 -15.76 8.77
N ALA A 267 0.20 -14.46 8.93
CA ALA A 267 0.45 -13.74 10.17
C ALA A 267 -0.59 -14.06 11.26
N GLY A 268 -1.75 -14.61 10.89
CA GLY A 268 -2.79 -15.08 11.81
C GLY A 268 -4.15 -14.39 11.67
N LEU A 269 -4.36 -13.49 10.71
CA LEU A 269 -5.70 -13.00 10.40
C LEU A 269 -6.56 -14.15 9.83
N THR A 270 -7.87 -14.10 10.07
CA THR A 270 -8.77 -14.97 9.29
C THR A 270 -8.85 -14.48 7.85
N PRO A 271 -9.22 -15.33 6.88
CA PRO A 271 -9.35 -14.89 5.49
C PRO A 271 -10.34 -13.73 5.31
N LEU A 272 -11.45 -13.71 6.05
CA LEU A 272 -12.39 -12.58 6.05
C LEU A 272 -11.74 -11.28 6.55
N GLN A 273 -10.95 -11.35 7.63
CA GLN A 273 -10.25 -10.19 8.17
C GLN A 273 -9.25 -9.64 7.14
N ALA A 274 -8.49 -10.52 6.47
CA ALA A 274 -7.59 -10.12 5.39
C ALA A 274 -8.35 -9.45 4.24
N ILE A 275 -9.45 -10.02 3.74
CA ILE A 275 -10.27 -9.40 2.68
C ILE A 275 -10.80 -8.02 3.11
N GLN A 276 -11.18 -7.85 4.39
CA GLN A 276 -11.64 -6.56 4.91
C GLN A 276 -10.56 -5.47 4.86
N THR A 277 -9.27 -5.80 5.03
CA THR A 277 -8.16 -4.83 4.92
C THR A 277 -7.97 -4.32 3.48
N ALA A 278 -8.48 -5.04 2.48
CA ALA A 278 -8.46 -4.63 1.07
C ALA A 278 -9.78 -4.00 0.57
N THR A 279 -10.87 -4.08 1.35
CA THR A 279 -12.21 -3.68 0.91
C THR A 279 -12.84 -2.61 1.81
N ILE A 280 -13.52 -3.02 2.89
CA ILE A 280 -14.30 -2.09 3.72
C ILE A 280 -13.43 -1.21 4.62
N THR A 281 -12.30 -1.72 5.11
CA THR A 281 -11.38 -0.94 5.95
C THR A 281 -10.81 0.25 5.19
N PRO A 282 -10.22 0.09 3.99
CA PRO A 282 -9.71 1.24 3.25
C PRO A 282 -10.83 2.19 2.80
N ALA A 283 -12.02 1.68 2.47
CA ALA A 283 -13.17 2.54 2.18
C ALA A 283 -13.52 3.44 3.39
N ARG A 284 -13.53 2.91 4.62
CA ARG A 284 -13.76 3.72 5.83
C ARG A 284 -12.64 4.72 6.09
N VAL A 285 -11.39 4.27 5.96
CA VAL A 285 -10.20 5.12 6.15
C VAL A 285 -10.21 6.31 5.20
N MET A 286 -10.62 6.11 3.95
CA MET A 286 -10.72 7.15 2.94
C MET A 286 -12.08 7.88 2.93
N LYS A 287 -12.98 7.58 3.89
CA LYS A 287 -14.35 8.15 4.00
C LYS A 287 -15.23 7.91 2.77
N MET A 288 -15.06 6.74 2.14
CA MET A 288 -15.76 6.25 0.96
C MET A 288 -16.65 5.05 1.25
N ASP A 289 -16.85 4.68 2.52
CA ASP A 289 -17.62 3.50 2.92
C ASP A 289 -19.13 3.65 2.69
N GLN A 290 -19.61 4.82 2.27
CA GLN A 290 -20.97 4.99 1.74
C GLN A 290 -21.05 4.75 0.23
N GLN A 291 -19.92 4.74 -0.48
CA GLN A 291 -19.86 4.58 -1.94
C GLN A 291 -19.35 3.21 -2.36
N THR A 292 -18.37 2.62 -1.65
CA THR A 292 -17.71 1.37 -2.04
C THR A 292 -17.29 0.51 -0.83
N GLY A 293 -16.53 -0.56 -1.06
CA GLY A 293 -15.90 -1.41 -0.05
C GLY A 293 -16.79 -2.50 0.57
N SER A 294 -18.10 -2.53 0.29
CA SER A 294 -18.98 -3.65 0.65
C SER A 294 -20.11 -3.78 -0.35
N ILE A 295 -20.68 -4.98 -0.48
CA ILE A 295 -21.86 -5.22 -1.31
C ILE A 295 -23.13 -4.82 -0.56
N ARG A 296 -23.67 -3.63 -0.86
CA ARG A 296 -24.93 -3.11 -0.31
C ARG A 296 -25.66 -2.28 -1.37
N VAL A 297 -27.00 -2.28 -1.33
CA VAL A 297 -27.84 -1.43 -2.18
C VAL A 297 -27.45 0.04 -2.00
N GLY A 298 -27.38 0.78 -3.11
CA GLY A 298 -27.01 2.21 -3.13
C GLY A 298 -25.52 2.49 -3.29
N LYS A 299 -24.65 1.48 -3.18
CA LYS A 299 -23.21 1.60 -3.45
C LYS A 299 -22.88 1.40 -4.93
N GLN A 300 -21.66 1.77 -5.32
CA GLN A 300 -21.11 1.50 -6.65
C GLN A 300 -21.08 -0.02 -6.91
N ALA A 301 -21.43 -0.39 -8.13
CA ALA A 301 -21.39 -1.78 -8.60
C ALA A 301 -19.95 -2.18 -8.95
N ASP A 302 -19.10 -2.19 -7.91
CA ASP A 302 -17.72 -2.67 -7.94
C ASP A 302 -17.67 -4.06 -7.30
N LEU A 303 -17.63 -5.10 -8.12
CA LEU A 303 -17.71 -6.51 -7.71
C LEU A 303 -16.56 -7.30 -8.34
N VAL A 304 -16.11 -8.33 -7.64
CA VAL A 304 -15.14 -9.30 -8.13
C VAL A 304 -15.76 -10.67 -7.99
N ILE A 305 -15.81 -11.43 -9.08
CA ILE A 305 -16.27 -12.81 -9.07
C ILE A 305 -15.03 -13.71 -9.01
N ILE A 306 -14.97 -14.53 -7.98
CA ILE A 306 -13.87 -15.44 -7.69
C ILE A 306 -14.36 -16.87 -7.93
N ASP A 307 -13.57 -17.66 -8.65
CA ASP A 307 -13.77 -19.10 -8.77
C ASP A 307 -13.04 -19.83 -7.62
N GLY A 308 -13.83 -20.29 -6.64
CA GLY A 308 -13.35 -20.83 -5.38
C GLY A 308 -13.98 -20.14 -4.17
N ASP A 309 -13.49 -20.47 -2.97
CA ASP A 309 -13.96 -19.88 -1.71
C ASP A 309 -12.79 -19.28 -0.91
N PRO A 310 -12.55 -17.96 -1.04
CA PRO A 310 -11.45 -17.30 -0.34
C PRO A 310 -11.65 -17.26 1.18
N LEU A 311 -12.83 -17.59 1.72
CA LEU A 311 -13.04 -17.72 3.17
C LEU A 311 -12.51 -19.05 3.72
N SER A 312 -12.52 -20.10 2.90
CA SER A 312 -11.96 -21.42 3.22
C SER A 312 -10.48 -21.50 2.85
N ASN A 313 -10.09 -20.96 1.69
CA ASN A 313 -8.72 -20.90 1.21
C ASN A 313 -8.41 -19.52 0.62
N ILE A 314 -7.71 -18.67 1.38
CA ILE A 314 -7.40 -17.30 0.93
C ILE A 314 -6.71 -17.23 -0.45
N ARG A 315 -6.00 -18.29 -0.88
CA ARG A 315 -5.33 -18.33 -2.19
C ARG A 315 -6.31 -18.28 -3.37
N ASP A 316 -7.56 -18.67 -3.16
CA ASP A 316 -8.60 -18.62 -4.19
C ASP A 316 -8.87 -17.19 -4.67
N ILE A 317 -8.49 -16.16 -3.90
CA ILE A 317 -8.58 -14.74 -4.32
C ILE A 317 -7.83 -14.44 -5.64
N ARG A 318 -6.91 -15.32 -6.05
CA ARG A 318 -6.17 -15.23 -7.32
C ARG A 318 -7.01 -15.66 -8.53
N ASN A 319 -8.09 -16.39 -8.32
CA ASN A 319 -8.92 -16.98 -9.37
C ASN A 319 -10.04 -16.02 -9.77
N VAL A 320 -9.67 -14.81 -10.19
CA VAL A 320 -10.62 -13.81 -10.66
C VAL A 320 -11.20 -14.27 -12.01
N SER A 321 -12.49 -14.52 -12.05
CA SER A 321 -13.22 -14.94 -13.27
C SER A 321 -13.92 -13.77 -13.95
N MET A 322 -14.31 -12.74 -13.19
CA MET A 322 -14.91 -11.53 -13.73
C MET A 322 -14.71 -10.36 -12.79
N VAL A 323 -14.54 -9.17 -13.35
CA VAL A 323 -14.53 -7.92 -12.59
C VAL A 323 -15.62 -7.02 -13.12
N ILE A 324 -16.41 -6.48 -12.20
CA ILE A 324 -17.45 -5.50 -12.50
C ILE A 324 -17.00 -4.21 -11.84
N LYS A 325 -16.80 -3.15 -12.62
CA LYS A 325 -16.47 -1.82 -12.11
C LYS A 325 -17.52 -0.85 -12.60
N GLN A 326 -18.18 -0.15 -11.67
CA GLN A 326 -19.25 0.80 -11.96
C GLN A 326 -20.35 0.18 -12.87
N GLY A 327 -20.63 -1.11 -12.69
CA GLY A 327 -21.62 -1.86 -13.48
C GLY A 327 -21.13 -2.39 -14.83
N GLN A 328 -19.94 -2.03 -15.28
CA GLN A 328 -19.33 -2.55 -16.51
C GLN A 328 -18.55 -3.83 -16.21
N GLN A 329 -18.78 -4.87 -17.02
CA GLN A 329 -18.05 -6.13 -16.92
C GLN A 329 -16.71 -6.06 -17.66
N TYR A 330 -15.70 -6.67 -17.07
CA TYR A 330 -14.34 -6.82 -17.59
C TYR A 330 -13.89 -8.28 -17.43
N ASP A 331 -13.35 -8.84 -18.52
CA ASP A 331 -12.77 -10.18 -18.56
C ASP A 331 -11.28 -10.13 -18.18
N PRO A 332 -10.84 -10.76 -17.08
CA PRO A 332 -9.45 -10.73 -16.64
C PRO A 332 -8.44 -11.27 -17.66
N GLY A 333 -8.82 -12.28 -18.45
CA GLY A 333 -7.95 -12.82 -19.50
C GLY A 333 -7.68 -11.79 -20.59
N THR A 334 -8.72 -11.08 -21.04
CA THR A 334 -8.59 -9.99 -22.01
C THR A 334 -7.73 -8.86 -21.45
N LEU A 335 -7.95 -8.46 -20.19
CA LEU A 335 -7.14 -7.43 -19.54
C LEU A 335 -5.67 -7.82 -19.44
N HIS A 336 -5.35 -9.06 -19.06
CA HIS A 336 -3.97 -9.56 -19.04
C HIS A 336 -3.31 -9.48 -20.43
N ARG A 337 -3.98 -9.94 -21.48
CA ARG A 337 -3.46 -9.89 -22.85
C ARG A 337 -3.21 -8.46 -23.35
N MET A 338 -4.06 -7.50 -22.96
CA MET A 338 -3.88 -6.09 -23.32
C MET A 338 -2.54 -5.51 -22.86
N VAL A 339 -1.99 -6.06 -21.78
CA VAL A 339 -0.78 -5.53 -21.14
C VAL A 339 0.40 -6.52 -21.21
N GLY A 340 0.33 -7.45 -22.17
CA GLY A 340 1.43 -8.35 -22.50
C GLY A 340 1.64 -9.49 -21.51
N PHE A 341 0.64 -9.79 -20.67
CA PHE A 341 0.70 -10.97 -19.82
C PHE A 341 0.33 -12.22 -20.63
N ALA A 342 1.01 -13.33 -20.41
CA ALA A 342 0.87 -14.56 -21.21
C ALA A 342 -0.35 -15.45 -20.84
N LYS A 343 -1.40 -14.87 -20.25
CA LYS A 343 -2.56 -15.59 -19.67
C LYS A 343 -3.84 -15.49 -20.50
#